data_AF-A0A7E5WQX3-F1
#
_entry.id   AF-A0A7E5WQX3-F1
#
_cell.length_a   1.000
_cell.length_b   1.000
_cell.length_c   1.000
_cell.angle_alpha   90.00
_cell.angle_beta   90.00
_cell.angle_gamma   90.00
#
_symmetry.space_group_name_H-M   'P 1'
#
loop_
_entity.id
_entity.type
_entity.pdbx_description
1 polymer ?
#
loop_
_entity_poly.entity_id
_entity_poly.type
_entity_poly.pdbx_seq_one_letter_code
_entity_poly.pdbx_strand_id
1 'polypeptide(L)'
;MKKIQGNDSFQRINYLYQISKEIADKNPVLSAYYGNLFINVAKKNVAKIHPDIKRQICKKCRCILIHKVTANMSIKKKNKSKMVEYLCNTCGSKKNFPAKKDKDYRTWLEKPESVVEVVS
;
A
#
# COMPACT_ATOMS: atom_id res chain seq x y z
N MET A 1 -1.51 -26.27 11.73
CA MET A 1 -1.85 -24.92 11.23
C MET A 1 -3.30 -24.61 11.57
N LYS A 2 -3.57 -23.48 12.21
CA LYS A 2 -4.93 -23.02 12.51
C LYS A 2 -5.66 -22.72 11.19
N LYS A 3 -6.85 -23.31 10.97
CA LYS A 3 -7.63 -23.02 9.76
C LYS A 3 -8.25 -21.63 9.89
N ILE A 4 -7.71 -20.66 9.16
CA ILE A 4 -8.24 -19.30 9.08
C ILE A 4 -9.16 -19.24 7.88
N GLN A 5 -10.38 -18.73 8.08
CA GLN A 5 -11.31 -18.51 6.98
C GLN A 5 -10.71 -17.52 5.97
N GLY A 6 -10.65 -17.93 4.70
CA GLY A 6 -10.05 -17.11 3.64
C GLY A 6 -8.52 -17.12 3.59
N ASN A 7 -7.85 -18.05 4.27
CA ASN A 7 -6.38 -18.17 4.26
C ASN A 7 -5.79 -18.19 2.84
N ASP A 8 -6.36 -18.99 1.94
CA ASP A 8 -5.91 -19.08 0.53
C ASP A 8 -5.96 -17.71 -0.18
N SER A 9 -7.05 -16.96 0.02
CA SER A 9 -7.20 -15.61 -0.51
C SER A 9 -6.15 -14.65 0.05
N PHE A 10 -5.84 -14.73 1.35
CA PHE A 10 -4.80 -13.90 1.97
C PHE A 10 -3.40 -14.25 1.45
N GLN A 11 -3.09 -15.55 1.32
CA GLN A 11 -1.83 -16.02 0.74
C GLN A 11 -1.67 -15.55 -0.71
N ARG A 12 -2.73 -15.65 -1.52
CA ARG A 12 -2.75 -15.16 -2.90
C ARG A 12 -2.54 -13.66 -2.99
N ILE A 13 -3.20 -12.88 -2.13
CA ILE A 13 -3.02 -11.42 -2.07
C ILE A 13 -1.57 -11.08 -1.71
N ASN A 14 -1.01 -11.76 -0.70
CA ASN A 14 0.37 -11.56 -0.25
C ASN A 14 1.37 -11.85 -1.38
N TYR A 15 1.23 -13.01 -2.04
CA TYR A 15 2.09 -13.41 -3.15
C TYR A 15 2.07 -12.39 -4.31
N LEU A 16 0.88 -11.97 -4.75
CA LEU A 16 0.75 -10.99 -5.83
C LEU A 16 1.32 -9.61 -5.44
N TYR A 17 1.16 -9.20 -4.18
CA TYR A 17 1.76 -7.97 -3.67
C TYR A 17 3.29 -8.03 -3.67
N GLN A 18 3.88 -9.14 -3.22
CA GLN A 18 5.33 -9.35 -3.23
C GLN A 18 5.90 -9.28 -4.65
N ILE A 19 5.30 -9.99 -5.62
CA ILE A 19 5.72 -9.92 -7.03
C ILE A 19 5.61 -8.49 -7.55
N SER A 20 4.49 -7.82 -7.29
CA SER A 20 4.25 -6.43 -7.71
C SER A 20 5.35 -5.49 -7.20
N LYS A 21 5.84 -5.73 -5.97
CA LYS A 21 6.93 -4.96 -5.35
C LYS A 21 8.29 -5.24 -5.99
N GLU A 22 8.65 -6.51 -6.17
CA GLU A 22 9.94 -6.90 -6.76
C GLU A 22 10.07 -6.44 -8.21
N ILE A 23 8.98 -6.52 -8.98
CA ILE A 23 9.01 -6.16 -10.40
C ILE A 23 8.86 -4.66 -10.65
N ALA A 24 8.53 -3.86 -9.64
CA ALA A 24 8.30 -2.43 -9.77
C ALA A 24 9.52 -1.67 -10.32
N ASP A 25 10.73 -2.09 -9.92
CA ASP A 25 11.98 -1.51 -10.39
C ASP A 25 12.29 -1.86 -11.84
N LYS A 26 11.99 -3.10 -12.24
CA LYS A 26 12.29 -3.62 -13.59
C LYS A 26 11.26 -3.23 -14.63
N ASN A 27 9.98 -3.38 -14.29
CA ASN A 27 8.86 -3.11 -15.18
C ASN A 27 7.66 -2.57 -14.40
N PRO A 28 7.47 -1.23 -14.36
CA PRO A 28 6.40 -0.61 -13.60
C PRO A 28 5.00 -0.90 -14.17
N VAL A 29 4.89 -1.23 -15.47
CA VAL A 29 3.62 -1.60 -16.11
C VAL A 29 3.18 -2.98 -15.61
N LEU A 30 4.11 -3.92 -15.53
CA LEU A 30 3.83 -5.25 -15.00
C LEU A 30 3.57 -5.22 -13.48
N SER A 31 4.27 -4.35 -12.74
CA SER A 31 3.95 -4.08 -11.35
C SER A 31 2.52 -3.58 -11.18
N ALA A 32 2.08 -2.63 -12.02
CA ALA A 32 0.70 -2.14 -12.05
C ALA A 32 -0.30 -3.26 -12.35
N TYR A 33 0.01 -4.17 -13.28
CA TYR A 33 -0.84 -5.32 -13.58
C TYR A 33 -1.06 -6.22 -12.36
N TYR A 34 0.01 -6.68 -11.70
CA TYR A 34 -0.10 -7.45 -10.45
C TYR A 34 -0.77 -6.66 -9.32
N GLY A 35 -0.52 -5.34 -9.29
CA GLY A 35 -1.18 -4.39 -8.41
C GLY A 35 -2.71 -4.40 -8.54
N ASN A 36 -3.20 -4.41 -9.77
CA ASN A 36 -4.63 -4.52 -10.05
C ASN A 36 -5.17 -5.90 -9.69
N LEU A 37 -4.42 -6.97 -9.99
CA LEU A 37 -4.83 -8.34 -9.65
C LEU A 37 -5.04 -8.53 -8.15
N PHE A 38 -4.09 -8.15 -7.29
CA PHE A 38 -4.24 -8.36 -5.85
C PHE A 38 -5.39 -7.53 -5.27
N ILE A 39 -5.60 -6.32 -5.80
CA ILE A 39 -6.73 -5.47 -5.40
C ILE A 39 -8.07 -6.09 -5.82
N ASN A 40 -8.14 -6.67 -7.01
CA ASN A 40 -9.36 -7.33 -7.48
C ASN A 40 -9.66 -8.59 -6.66
N VAL A 41 -8.65 -9.39 -6.33
CA VAL A 41 -8.78 -10.53 -5.42
C VAL A 41 -9.26 -10.06 -4.05
N ALA A 42 -8.69 -8.98 -3.50
CA ALA A 42 -9.11 -8.42 -2.22
C ALA A 42 -10.57 -7.93 -2.24
N LYS A 43 -10.98 -7.22 -3.31
CA LYS A 43 -12.36 -6.76 -3.48
C LYS A 43 -13.35 -7.92 -3.57
N LYS A 44 -13.03 -8.95 -4.37
CA LYS A 44 -13.89 -10.13 -4.54
C LYS A 44 -14.11 -10.89 -3.23
N ASN A 45 -13.07 -10.95 -2.39
CA ASN A 45 -13.12 -11.62 -1.09
C ASN A 45 -13.55 -10.70 0.06
N VAL A 46 -13.89 -9.43 -0.22
CA VAL A 46 -14.21 -8.42 0.81
C VAL A 46 -13.09 -8.30 1.86
N ALA A 47 -11.84 -8.56 1.45
CA ALA A 47 -10.68 -8.59 2.33
C ALA A 47 -10.17 -7.17 2.61
N LYS A 48 -9.99 -6.85 3.90
CA LYS A 48 -9.42 -5.56 4.33
C LYS A 48 -7.90 -5.61 4.24
N ILE A 49 -7.33 -4.78 3.36
CA ILE A 49 -5.87 -4.62 3.23
C ILE A 49 -5.33 -3.61 4.26
N HIS A 50 -4.14 -3.89 4.80
CA HIS A 50 -3.44 -3.02 5.75
C HIS A 50 -3.18 -1.61 5.16
N PRO A 51 -3.31 -0.52 5.96
CA PRO A 51 -3.06 0.84 5.50
C PRO A 51 -1.68 1.02 4.89
N ASP A 52 -0.63 0.32 5.34
CA ASP A 52 0.71 0.47 4.78
C ASP A 52 0.84 -0.07 3.36
N ILE A 53 0.24 -1.23 3.07
CA ILE A 53 0.13 -1.75 1.71
C ILE A 53 -0.67 -0.75 0.87
N LYS A 54 -1.80 -0.26 1.39
CA LYS A 54 -2.60 0.76 0.70
C LYS A 54 -1.82 2.05 0.48
N ARG A 55 -0.90 2.45 1.37
CA ARG A 55 -0.06 3.65 1.25
C ARG A 55 0.95 3.49 0.13
N GLN A 56 1.55 2.32 0.02
CA GLN A 56 2.57 1.98 -0.99
C GLN A 56 2.02 1.77 -2.41
N ILE A 57 0.72 1.69 -2.65
CA ILE A 57 0.18 1.54 -4.02
C ILE A 57 -0.37 2.84 -4.60
N CYS A 58 -0.22 3.02 -5.91
CA CYS A 58 -0.89 4.07 -6.65
C CYS A 58 -2.42 3.93 -6.57
N LYS A 59 -3.16 5.04 -6.46
CA LYS A 59 -4.64 5.01 -6.44
C LYS A 59 -5.26 4.67 -7.81
N LYS A 60 -4.58 5.08 -8.90
CA LYS A 60 -5.06 4.95 -10.28
C LYS A 60 -4.56 3.64 -10.91
N CYS A 61 -3.26 3.56 -11.25
CA CYS A 61 -2.70 2.39 -11.95
C CYS A 61 -2.37 1.19 -11.04
N ARG A 62 -2.34 1.36 -9.71
CA ARG A 62 -1.98 0.33 -8.72
C ARG A 62 -0.52 -0.14 -8.74
N CYS A 63 0.36 0.51 -9.49
CA CYS A 63 1.81 0.33 -9.38
C CYS A 63 2.29 0.60 -7.94
N ILE A 64 3.28 -0.16 -7.47
CA ILE A 64 3.95 0.09 -6.20
C ILE A 64 4.73 1.40 -6.31
N LEU A 65 4.61 2.26 -5.30
CA LEU A 65 5.27 3.56 -5.18
C LEU A 65 6.56 3.40 -4.38
N ILE A 66 7.67 3.25 -5.08
CA ILE A 66 9.02 3.18 -4.52
C ILE A 66 9.68 4.54 -4.75
N HIS A 67 10.19 5.13 -3.68
CA HIS A 67 10.84 6.43 -3.75
C HIS A 67 12.04 6.40 -4.71
N LYS A 68 12.13 7.39 -5.60
CA LYS A 68 13.17 7.57 -6.63
C LYS A 68 13.18 6.54 -7.76
N VAL A 69 12.31 5.53 -7.71
CA VAL A 69 12.20 4.50 -8.75
C VAL A 69 10.90 4.70 -9.52
N THR A 70 9.77 4.28 -8.95
CA THR A 70 8.45 4.39 -9.58
C THR A 70 7.65 5.62 -9.13
N ALA A 71 8.11 6.30 -8.09
CA ALA A 71 7.45 7.49 -7.56
C ALA A 71 8.44 8.53 -7.01
N ASN A 72 8.11 9.80 -7.25
CA ASN A 72 8.79 10.93 -6.64
C ASN A 72 8.09 11.31 -5.33
N MET A 73 8.84 11.32 -4.22
CA MET A 73 8.33 11.75 -2.91
C MET A 73 8.86 13.15 -2.62
N SER A 74 7.96 14.06 -2.24
CA SER A 74 8.31 15.42 -1.83
C SER A 74 7.53 15.82 -0.59
N ILE A 75 8.13 16.68 0.25
CA ILE A 75 7.43 17.25 1.40
C ILE A 75 6.98 18.66 1.01
N LYS A 76 5.67 18.88 0.97
CA LYS A 76 5.05 20.17 0.63
C LYS A 76 4.37 20.77 1.84
N LYS A 77 4.42 22.10 1.98
CA LYS A 77 3.66 22.83 3.00
C LYS A 77 2.34 23.27 2.39
N LYS A 78 1.21 22.84 2.96
CA LYS A 78 -0.14 23.26 2.56
C LYS A 78 -0.89 23.71 3.82
N ASN A 79 -1.46 24.91 3.82
CA ASN A 79 -2.29 25.46 4.91
C ASN A 79 -1.67 25.25 6.31
N LYS A 80 -0.42 25.68 6.50
CA LYS A 80 0.36 25.54 7.76
C LYS A 80 0.68 24.09 8.19
N SER A 81 0.42 23.09 7.36
CA SER A 81 0.75 21.68 7.62
C SER A 81 1.73 21.12 6.58
N LYS A 82 2.71 20.34 7.04
CA LYS A 82 3.60 19.58 6.15
C LYS A 82 2.84 18.36 5.62
N MET A 83 2.96 18.06 4.34
CA MET A 83 2.37 16.89 3.69
C MET A 83 3.44 16.15 2.90
N VAL A 84 3.44 14.83 2.97
CA VAL A 84 4.24 13.96 2.11
C VAL A 84 3.41 13.69 0.85
N GLU A 85 3.86 14.21 -0.29
CA GLU A 85 3.26 13.97 -1.60
C GLU A 85 4.08 12.93 -2.36
N TYR A 86 3.41 11.87 -2.81
CA TYR A 86 3.92 10.90 -3.77
C TYR A 86 3.33 11.20 -5.15
N LEU A 87 4.18 11.40 -6.13
CA LEU A 87 3.83 11.50 -7.54
C LEU A 87 4.21 10.19 -8.23
N CYS A 88 3.23 9.49 -8.82
CA CYS A 88 3.49 8.27 -9.57
C CYS A 88 4.10 8.62 -10.94
N ASN A 89 5.27 8.07 -11.24
CA ASN A 89 5.96 8.30 -12.52
C ASN A 89 5.30 7.55 -13.67
N THR A 90 4.52 6.51 -13.40
CA THR A 90 3.81 5.71 -14.42
C THR A 90 2.54 6.37 -14.94
N CYS A 91 1.72 6.98 -14.06
CA CYS A 91 0.40 7.50 -14.45
C CYS A 91 0.12 8.95 -14.01
N GLY A 92 1.10 9.62 -13.40
CA GLY A 92 1.01 11.03 -12.96
C GLY A 92 0.09 11.30 -11.77
N SER A 93 -0.53 10.28 -11.15
CA SER A 93 -1.44 10.53 -10.02
C SER A 93 -0.67 10.92 -8.77
N LYS A 94 -1.21 11.89 -8.03
CA LYS A 94 -0.66 12.37 -6.76
C LYS A 94 -1.35 11.72 -5.57
N LYS A 95 -0.58 11.47 -4.51
CA LYS A 95 -1.08 10.89 -3.28
C LYS A 95 -0.43 11.56 -2.08
N ASN A 96 -1.27 12.18 -1.25
CA ASN A 96 -0.80 13.06 -0.20
C ASN A 96 -1.14 12.46 1.16
N PHE A 97 -0.17 12.49 2.07
CA PHE A 97 -0.32 12.11 3.45
C PHE A 97 0.08 13.28 4.34
N PRO A 98 -0.63 13.54 5.45
CA PRO A 98 -0.15 14.51 6.42
C PRO A 98 1.21 14.05 6.96
N ALA A 99 2.23 14.90 6.88
CA ALA A 99 3.47 14.66 7.58
C ALA A 99 3.22 14.97 9.06
N LYS A 100 3.52 14.00 9.94
CA LYS A 100 3.19 14.06 11.37
C LYS A 100 3.58 15.42 11.97
N LYS A 101 2.60 16.09 12.59
CA LYS A 101 2.83 17.24 13.47
C LYS A 101 3.03 16.77 14.91
N ASP A 102 2.23 15.79 15.33
CA ASP A 102 2.30 15.17 16.65
C ASP A 102 3.09 13.86 16.60
N LYS A 103 3.95 13.64 17.60
CA LYS A 103 4.82 12.45 17.67
C LYS A 103 4.02 11.14 17.78
N ASP A 104 2.79 11.18 18.29
CA ASP A 104 2.02 9.97 18.64
C ASP A 104 0.83 9.64 17.72
N TYR A 105 0.72 10.28 16.55
CA TYR A 105 -0.31 9.86 15.60
C TYR A 105 -0.02 8.45 15.05
N ARG A 106 -0.96 7.52 15.32
CA ARG A 106 -0.97 6.13 14.85
C ARG A 106 -2.35 5.78 14.28
N THR A 107 -2.38 4.97 13.23
CA THR A 107 -3.64 4.39 12.75
C THR A 107 -4.13 3.33 13.73
N TRP A 108 -5.44 3.04 13.76
CA TRP A 108 -6.01 2.04 14.68
C TRP A 108 -5.27 0.70 14.62
N LEU A 109 -4.94 0.24 13.43
CA LEU A 109 -4.24 -1.04 13.18
C LEU A 109 -2.77 -1.04 13.62
N GLU A 110 -2.17 0.12 13.88
CA GLU A 110 -0.81 0.23 14.42
C GLU A 110 -0.78 0.17 15.96
N LYS A 111 -1.96 0.18 16.63
CA LYS A 111 -2.05 0.06 18.08
C LYS A 111 -1.98 -1.42 18.49
N PRO A 112 -1.18 -1.79 19.51
CA PRO A 112 -1.06 -3.18 19.95
C PRO A 112 -2.40 -3.77 20.43
N GLU A 113 -3.25 -2.95 21.04
CA GLU A 113 -4.61 -3.31 21.48
C GLU A 113 -5.53 -3.77 20.35
N SER A 114 -5.25 -3.38 19.10
CA SER A 114 -6.05 -3.77 17.94
C SER A 114 -5.73 -5.18 17.43
N VAL A 115 -4.64 -5.79 17.91
CA VAL A 115 -4.16 -7.10 17.47
C VAL A 115 -4.83 -8.17 18.32
N VAL A 116 -5.71 -8.96 17.69
CA VAL A 116 -6.37 -10.09 18.36
C VAL A 116 -5.48 -11.33 18.38
N GLU A 117 -4.79 -11.61 17.28
CA GLU A 117 -3.92 -12.78 17.12
C GLU A 117 -2.86 -12.51 16.04
N VAL A 118 -1.61 -12.92 16.31
CA VAL A 118 -0.54 -12.94 15.31
C VAL A 118 -0.42 -14.37 14.79
N VAL A 119 -0.77 -14.56 13.53
CA VAL A 119 -0.65 -15.86 12.87
C VAL A 119 0.77 -15.96 12.30
N SER A 120 1.56 -16.88 12.85
CA SER A 120 2.89 -17.25 12.37
C SER A 120 2.88 -18.60 11.67
#